data_AF-A0A6G0P2C5-F1
#
_entry.id   AF-A0A6G0P2C5-F1
#
_cell.length_a   1.000
_cell.length_b   1.000
_cell.length_c   1.000
_cell.angle_alpha   90.00
_cell.angle_beta   90.00
_cell.angle_gamma   90.00
#
_symmetry.space_group_name_H-M   'P 1'
#
loop_
_entity.id
_entity.type
_entity.pdbx_description
1 polymer ?
#
loop_
_entity_poly.entity_id
_entity_poly.type
_entity_poly.pdbx_seq_one_letter_code
_entity_poly.pdbx_strand_id
1 'polypeptide(L)'
;MSKRATRSTRRVKPAKKNGSKRKDDKQLYLTYSIVVRHADKKKGNEEEIVTKKMPKFIDGGPKDFLEWVYHFKQLTATKHWSAEDKFLNTSLLLEGDLRDAFEYESITDGDVRMEDEFWHALHAASKLSV
;
A
#
# COMPACT_ATOMS: atom_id res chain seq x y z
N MET A 1 16.32 -44.04 57.06
CA MET A 1 16.36 -44.42 55.63
C MET A 1 15.86 -43.23 54.81
N SER A 2 16.76 -42.47 54.18
CA SER A 2 16.46 -41.20 53.51
C SER A 2 16.34 -41.41 52.01
N LYS A 3 15.16 -41.18 51.42
CA LYS A 3 14.94 -41.28 49.97
C LYS A 3 15.21 -39.91 49.32
N ARG A 4 16.38 -39.76 48.71
CA ARG A 4 16.74 -38.58 47.90
C ARG A 4 16.29 -38.83 46.45
N ALA A 5 15.21 -38.16 46.04
CA ALA A 5 14.77 -38.16 44.64
C ALA A 5 15.42 -36.99 43.90
N THR A 6 16.39 -37.28 43.03
CA THR A 6 16.96 -36.32 42.07
C THR A 6 16.01 -36.17 40.88
N ARG A 7 15.21 -35.10 40.84
CA ARG A 7 14.40 -34.76 39.67
C ARG A 7 15.19 -33.82 38.76
N SER A 8 15.72 -34.40 37.68
CA SER A 8 16.40 -33.71 36.57
C SER A 8 15.50 -32.61 35.98
N THR A 9 16.01 -31.38 35.95
CA THR A 9 15.39 -30.21 35.33
C THR A 9 15.54 -30.28 33.81
N ARG A 10 14.52 -30.81 33.12
CA ARG A 10 14.42 -30.67 31.66
C ARG A 10 13.97 -29.24 31.34
N ARG A 11 14.93 -28.34 31.08
CA ARG A 11 14.69 -26.99 30.57
C ARG A 11 14.03 -27.09 29.20
N VAL A 12 12.71 -26.93 29.15
CA VAL A 12 11.98 -26.82 27.89
C VAL A 12 12.28 -25.43 27.34
N LYS A 13 13.08 -25.34 26.27
CA LYS A 13 13.20 -24.11 25.48
C LYS A 13 11.87 -23.95 24.73
N PRO A 14 11.07 -22.90 24.95
CA PRO A 14 9.95 -22.64 24.06
C PRO A 14 10.50 -22.23 22.68
N ALA A 15 9.88 -22.81 21.67
CA ALA A 15 10.31 -22.80 20.29
C ALA A 15 10.52 -21.38 19.74
N LYS A 16 11.57 -21.24 18.91
CA LYS A 16 11.69 -20.15 17.93
C LYS A 16 10.34 -20.07 17.22
N LYS A 17 9.62 -18.96 17.35
CA LYS A 17 8.40 -18.71 16.58
C LYS A 17 8.86 -18.64 15.12
N ASN A 18 8.82 -19.78 14.45
CA ASN A 18 9.10 -19.88 13.04
C ASN A 18 8.15 -18.91 12.35
N GLY A 19 8.73 -17.97 11.60
CA GLY A 19 7.99 -17.03 10.78
C GLY A 19 6.89 -17.79 10.07
N SER A 20 5.64 -17.37 10.29
CA SER A 20 4.51 -18.06 9.69
C SER A 20 4.69 -17.97 8.19
N LYS A 21 4.91 -19.15 7.60
CA LYS A 21 4.79 -19.48 6.19
C LYS A 21 3.94 -18.45 5.46
N ARG A 22 4.57 -17.77 4.49
CA ARG A 22 3.95 -17.11 3.35
C ARG A 22 2.68 -17.88 3.00
N LYS A 23 1.53 -17.32 3.36
CA LYS A 23 0.29 -17.74 2.72
C LYS A 23 0.44 -17.28 1.26
N ASP A 24 -0.16 -18.00 0.33
CA ASP A 24 -0.27 -17.50 -1.04
C ASP A 24 -0.88 -16.10 -1.00
N ASP A 25 -0.02 -15.09 -1.04
CA ASP A 25 -0.39 -13.69 -1.11
C ASP A 25 -0.95 -13.53 -2.51
N LYS A 26 -2.26 -13.78 -2.67
CA LYS A 26 -3.00 -13.29 -3.81
C LYS A 26 -2.84 -11.79 -3.78
N GLN A 27 -1.81 -11.31 -4.46
CA GLN A 27 -1.49 -9.91 -4.60
C GLN A 27 -2.78 -9.24 -5.06
N LEU A 28 -3.39 -8.45 -4.18
CA LEU A 28 -4.66 -7.82 -4.45
C LEU A 28 -4.39 -6.65 -5.39
N TYR A 29 -5.21 -6.50 -6.42
CA TYR A 29 -5.05 -5.43 -7.39
C TYR A 29 -6.33 -4.62 -7.52
N LEU A 30 -6.19 -3.31 -7.66
CA LEU A 30 -7.23 -2.47 -8.27
C LEU A 30 -6.92 -2.32 -9.75
N THR A 31 -7.95 -2.42 -10.59
CA THR A 31 -7.83 -2.29 -12.04
C THR A 31 -8.45 -0.98 -12.49
N TYR A 32 -7.69 -0.18 -13.23
CA TYR A 32 -8.11 1.11 -13.74
C TYR A 32 -8.13 1.08 -15.28
N SER A 33 -9.30 1.36 -15.86
CA SER A 33 -9.45 1.54 -17.31
C SER A 33 -9.28 3.00 -17.69
N ILE A 34 -8.36 3.29 -18.62
CA ILE A 34 -8.00 4.64 -19.07
C ILE A 34 -8.41 4.76 -20.53
N VAL A 35 -9.27 5.73 -20.84
CA VAL A 35 -9.64 6.03 -22.22
C VAL A 35 -8.64 7.04 -22.77
N VAL A 36 -7.86 6.62 -23.76
CA VAL A 36 -6.89 7.45 -24.47
C VAL A 36 -7.53 7.90 -25.78
N ARG A 37 -7.57 9.23 -25.98
CA ARG A 37 -8.06 9.84 -27.22
C ARG A 37 -6.89 10.51 -27.92
N HIS A 38 -6.57 10.06 -29.13
CA HIS A 38 -5.57 10.73 -29.95
C HIS A 38 -6.09 12.09 -30.44
N ALA A 39 -5.27 13.13 -30.31
CA ALA A 39 -5.67 14.51 -30.64
C ALA A 39 -5.74 14.78 -32.15
N ASP A 40 -5.35 13.83 -33.01
CA ASP A 40 -5.27 14.03 -34.46
C ASP A 40 -6.66 14.00 -35.11
N LYS A 41 -7.18 15.22 -35.39
CA LYS A 41 -8.48 15.53 -35.98
C LYS A 41 -8.70 15.09 -37.45
N LYS A 42 -8.09 13.99 -37.93
CA LYS A 42 -8.24 13.58 -39.35
C LYS A 42 -8.66 12.14 -39.61
N LYS A 43 -8.67 11.25 -38.61
CA LYS A 43 -9.25 9.91 -38.73
C LYS A 43 -10.11 9.65 -37.51
N GLY A 44 -11.35 9.21 -37.74
CA GLY A 44 -12.41 9.17 -36.73
C GLY A 44 -11.96 8.53 -35.43
N ASN A 45 -12.12 9.29 -34.33
CA ASN A 45 -12.20 8.90 -32.93
C ASN A 45 -11.86 7.43 -32.60
N GLU A 46 -10.60 7.02 -32.75
CA GLU A 46 -10.14 5.76 -32.18
C GLU A 46 -9.90 6.01 -30.69
N GLU A 47 -10.85 5.57 -29.87
CA GLU A 47 -10.68 5.49 -28.41
C GLU A 47 -9.94 4.19 -28.07
N GLU A 48 -8.75 4.31 -27.49
CA GLU A 48 -8.03 3.16 -26.96
C GLU A 48 -8.32 3.04 -25.46
N ILE A 49 -8.69 1.83 -25.01
CA ILE A 49 -8.87 1.55 -23.57
C ILE A 49 -7.62 0.84 -23.06
N VAL A 50 -6.79 1.57 -22.31
CA VAL A 50 -5.63 1.02 -21.62
C VAL A 50 -6.05 0.57 -20.22
N THR A 51 -5.75 -0.68 -19.87
CA THR A 51 -6.03 -1.21 -18.53
C THR A 51 -4.75 -1.25 -17.71
N LYS A 52 -4.75 -0.57 -16.55
CA LYS A 52 -3.62 -0.59 -15.60
C LYS A 52 -4.03 -1.28 -14.30
N LYS A 53 -3.25 -2.30 -13.91
CA LYS A 53 -3.38 -2.94 -12.60
C LYS A 53 -2.44 -2.24 -11.62
N MET A 54 -2.96 -1.87 -10.46
CA MET A 54 -2.21 -1.30 -9.36
C MET A 54 -2.28 -2.27 -8.18
N PRO A 55 -1.14 -2.80 -7.69
CA PRO A 55 -1.15 -3.65 -6.51
C PRO A 55 -1.59 -2.84 -5.29
N LYS A 56 -2.35 -3.46 -4.40
CA LYS A 56 -2.52 -2.96 -3.05
C LYS A 56 -1.21 -3.11 -2.29
N PHE A 57 -0.92 -2.14 -1.43
CA PHE A 57 0.17 -2.24 -0.48
C PHE A 57 -0.39 -2.75 0.85
N ILE A 58 -0.02 -3.98 1.22
CA ILE A 58 -0.55 -4.66 2.41
C ILE A 58 0.53 -4.72 3.48
N ASP A 59 1.71 -5.22 3.11
CA ASP A 59 2.88 -5.33 3.95
C ASP A 59 4.11 -5.31 3.02
N GLY A 60 5.26 -4.90 3.53
CA GLY A 60 6.48 -4.73 2.76
C GLY A 60 7.49 -3.84 3.44
N GLY A 61 8.76 -3.97 3.03
CA GLY A 61 9.82 -3.10 3.53
C GLY A 61 9.87 -1.76 2.79
N PRO A 62 10.77 -0.85 3.21
CA PRO A 62 10.94 0.46 2.57
C PRO A 62 11.18 0.40 1.07
N LYS A 63 11.88 -0.63 0.57
CA LYS A 63 12.12 -0.82 -0.86
C LYS A 63 10.83 -1.15 -1.62
N ASP A 64 10.01 -2.05 -1.08
CA ASP A 64 8.75 -2.45 -1.70
C ASP A 64 7.77 -1.27 -1.75
N PHE A 65 7.77 -0.45 -0.69
CA PHE A 65 6.98 0.78 -0.65
C PHE A 65 7.44 1.81 -1.68
N LEU A 66 8.75 2.02 -1.84
CA LEU A 66 9.27 2.93 -2.87
C LEU A 66 8.90 2.47 -4.30
N GLU A 67 8.95 1.16 -4.56
CA GLU A 67 8.49 0.58 -5.82
C GLU A 67 6.99 0.80 -6.03
N TRP A 68 6.18 0.60 -4.99
CA TRP A 68 4.76 0.89 -5.02
C TRP A 68 4.47 2.37 -5.31
N VAL A 69 5.15 3.30 -4.62
CA VAL A 69 5.01 4.75 -4.82
C VAL A 69 5.40 5.14 -6.26
N TYR A 70 6.43 4.52 -6.82
CA TYR A 70 6.82 4.75 -8.20
C TYR A 70 5.69 4.40 -9.19
N HIS A 71 5.09 3.21 -9.05
CA HIS A 71 3.97 2.79 -9.89
C HIS A 71 2.71 3.63 -9.68
N PHE A 72 2.47 4.06 -8.43
CA PHE A 72 1.37 4.96 -8.07
C PHE A 72 1.54 6.30 -8.80
N LYS A 73 2.70 6.94 -8.72
CA LYS A 73 3.00 8.21 -9.43
C LYS A 73 2.76 8.11 -10.93
N GLN A 74 3.16 7.00 -11.54
CA GLN A 74 2.87 6.77 -12.96
C GLN A 74 1.35 6.68 -13.21
N LEU A 75 0.60 5.96 -12.37
CA LEU A 75 -0.85 5.83 -12.51
C LEU A 75 -1.55 7.19 -12.38
N THR A 76 -1.21 7.97 -11.36
CA THR A 76 -1.85 9.27 -11.10
C THR A 76 -1.60 10.24 -12.25
N ALA A 77 -0.39 10.21 -12.83
CA ALA A 77 -0.04 11.02 -13.98
C ALA A 77 -0.84 10.61 -15.24
N THR A 78 -0.97 9.31 -15.52
CA THR A 78 -1.75 8.83 -16.69
C THR A 78 -3.24 9.09 -16.54
N LYS A 79 -3.78 9.05 -15.31
CA LYS A 79 -5.19 9.29 -15.02
C LYS A 79 -5.56 10.76 -14.84
N HIS A 80 -4.57 11.65 -14.72
CA HIS A 80 -4.77 13.06 -14.37
C HIS A 80 -5.56 13.26 -13.07
N TRP A 81 -5.23 12.46 -12.04
CA TRP A 81 -5.92 12.53 -10.75
C TRP A 81 -5.70 13.87 -10.04
N SER A 82 -6.80 14.43 -9.53
CA SER A 82 -6.78 15.53 -8.58
C SER A 82 -6.18 15.10 -7.24
N ALA A 83 -5.94 16.04 -6.32
CA ALA A 83 -5.53 15.71 -4.96
C ALA A 83 -6.57 14.83 -4.24
N GLU A 84 -7.86 15.14 -4.40
CA GLU A 84 -8.96 14.36 -3.82
C GLU A 84 -8.99 12.93 -4.36
N ASP A 85 -8.82 12.75 -5.69
CA ASP A 85 -8.72 11.43 -6.30
C ASP A 85 -7.54 10.64 -5.73
N LYS A 86 -6.40 11.30 -5.49
CA LYS A 86 -5.21 10.66 -4.89
C LYS A 86 -5.50 10.20 -3.46
N PHE A 87 -6.13 11.03 -2.63
CA PHE A 87 -6.52 10.63 -1.27
C PHE A 87 -7.48 9.45 -1.29
N LEU A 88 -8.58 9.55 -2.04
CA LEU A 88 -9.59 8.50 -2.13
C LEU A 88 -8.99 7.16 -2.60
N ASN A 89 -8.23 7.18 -3.70
CA ASN A 89 -7.67 5.95 -4.26
C ASN A 89 -6.56 5.36 -3.38
N THR A 90 -5.81 6.19 -2.67
CA THR A 90 -4.77 5.72 -1.74
C THR A 90 -5.39 4.96 -0.57
N SER A 91 -6.48 5.45 0.02
CA SER A 91 -7.20 4.72 1.09
C SER A 91 -7.76 3.36 0.64
N LEU A 92 -8.00 3.16 -0.67
CA LEU A 92 -8.42 1.87 -1.23
C LEU A 92 -7.26 0.93 -1.54
N LEU A 93 -6.09 1.49 -1.85
CA LEU A 93 -4.89 0.76 -2.24
C LEU A 93 -4.00 0.37 -1.06
N LEU A 94 -4.06 1.09 0.05
CA LEU A 94 -3.35 0.75 1.28
C LEU A 94 -4.18 -0.21 2.14
N GLU A 95 -3.54 -1.11 2.86
CA GLU A 95 -4.15 -1.94 3.91
C GLU A 95 -3.26 -1.93 5.18
N GLY A 96 -3.82 -2.40 6.30
CA GLY A 96 -3.11 -2.53 7.57
C GLY A 96 -2.65 -1.20 8.17
N ASP A 97 -1.57 -1.25 8.95
CA ASP A 97 -1.08 -0.13 9.76
C ASP A 97 -0.74 1.11 8.92
N LEU A 98 -0.25 0.91 7.69
CA LEU A 98 0.04 2.04 6.79
C LEU A 98 -1.23 2.76 6.33
N ARG A 99 -2.33 2.04 6.11
CA ARG A 99 -3.62 2.66 5.79
C ARG A 99 -4.12 3.49 6.97
N ASP A 100 -4.08 2.92 8.18
CA ASP A 100 -4.56 3.60 9.38
C ASP A 100 -3.73 4.86 9.67
N ALA A 101 -2.40 4.77 9.53
CA ALA A 101 -1.50 5.92 9.64
C ALA A 101 -1.79 6.97 8.56
N PHE A 102 -2.06 6.55 7.32
CA PHE A 102 -2.41 7.48 6.25
C PHE A 102 -3.75 8.19 6.49
N GLU A 103 -4.78 7.49 6.97
CA GLU A 103 -6.08 8.09 7.31
C GLU A 103 -5.92 9.14 8.41
N TYR A 104 -5.09 8.87 9.42
CA TYR A 104 -4.78 9.83 10.49
C TYR A 104 -4.04 11.07 9.97
N GLU A 105 -2.93 10.88 9.23
CA GLU A 105 -2.13 11.97 8.67
C GLU A 105 -2.87 12.76 7.57
N SER A 106 -3.94 12.18 7.02
CA SER A 106 -4.80 12.82 6.04
C SER A 106 -5.84 13.75 6.68
N ILE A 107 -5.97 13.86 8.00
CA ILE A 107 -6.92 14.81 8.60
C ILE A 107 -6.36 16.23 8.46
N THR A 108 -7.12 17.13 7.82
CA THR A 108 -6.73 18.55 7.67
C THR A 108 -7.91 19.45 8.00
N ASP A 109 -7.63 20.67 8.49
CA ASP A 109 -8.65 21.68 8.79
C ASP A 109 -9.14 22.46 7.55
N GLY A 110 -8.51 22.27 6.38
CA GLY A 110 -8.86 22.96 5.14
C GLY A 110 -9.97 22.27 4.34
N ASP A 111 -10.86 23.07 3.74
CA ASP A 111 -11.96 22.60 2.87
C ASP A 111 -11.49 22.05 1.51
N VAL A 112 -10.29 22.45 1.05
CA VAL A 112 -9.74 22.07 -0.27
C VAL A 112 -8.42 21.32 -0.08
N ARG A 113 -8.33 20.13 -0.65
CA ARG A 113 -7.15 19.26 -0.57
C ARG A 113 -6.09 19.66 -1.58
N MET A 114 -4.85 19.81 -1.15
CA MET A 114 -3.72 20.13 -2.03
C MET A 114 -2.84 18.91 -2.33
N GLU A 115 -2.11 18.96 -3.45
CA GLU A 115 -1.19 17.88 -3.83
C GLU A 115 -0.01 17.74 -2.84
N ASP A 116 0.51 18.85 -2.33
CA ASP A 116 1.60 18.80 -1.36
C ASP A 116 1.17 18.19 -0.02
N GLU A 117 -0.08 18.43 0.40
CA GLU A 117 -0.67 17.79 1.58
C GLU A 117 -0.78 16.28 1.40
N PHE A 118 -1.13 15.82 0.19
CA PHE A 118 -1.16 14.40 -0.13
C PHE A 118 0.20 13.75 0.01
N TRP A 119 1.23 14.32 -0.63
CA TRP A 119 2.58 13.75 -0.55
C TRP A 119 3.16 13.84 0.87
N HIS A 120 2.82 14.88 1.62
CA HIS A 120 3.18 14.99 3.03
C HIS A 120 2.54 13.87 3.86
N ALA A 121 1.22 13.68 3.78
CA ALA A 121 0.49 12.66 4.54
C ALA A 121 1.01 11.24 4.22
N LEU A 122 1.22 10.92 2.94
CA LEU A 122 1.74 9.62 2.53
C LEU A 122 3.17 9.37 3.07
N HIS A 123 4.02 10.39 3.02
CA HIS A 123 5.38 10.29 3.56
C HIS A 123 5.39 10.19 5.09
N ALA A 124 4.56 10.96 5.79
CA ALA A 124 4.42 10.89 7.24
C ALA A 124 3.93 9.51 7.69
N ALA A 125 2.89 8.97 7.05
CA ALA A 125 2.37 7.63 7.32
C ALA A 125 3.43 6.55 7.11
N SER A 126 4.22 6.66 6.04
CA SER A 126 5.27 5.68 5.76
C SER A 126 6.32 5.57 6.87
N LYS A 127 6.68 6.70 7.52
CA LYS A 127 7.64 6.68 8.63
C LYS A 127 7.12 5.97 9.88
N LEU A 128 5.81 5.83 10.02
CA LEU A 128 5.17 5.20 11.17
C LEU A 128 4.97 3.69 10.99
N SER A 129 5.01 3.20 9.75
CA SER A 129 4.44 1.89 9.40
C SER A 129 5.23 1.04 8.39
N VAL A 130 6.29 1.58 7.76
CA VAL A 130 7.14 0.90 6.76
C VAL A 130 8.61 0.97 7.15
#